data_AF-A0A838SVC9-F1
#
_entry.id   AF-A0A838SVC9-F1
#
_cell.length_a   1.000
_cell.length_b   1.000
_cell.length_c   1.000
_cell.angle_alpha   90.00
_cell.angle_beta   90.00
_cell.angle_gamma   90.00
#
_symmetry.space_group_name_H-M   'P 1'
#
loop_
_entity.id
_entity.type
_entity.pdbx_description
1 polymer ?
#
loop_
_entity_poly.entity_id
_entity_poly.type
_entity_poly.pdbx_seq_one_letter_code
_entity_poly.pdbx_strand_id
1 'polypeptide(L)'
;MTTKGEQVYQVAVERQKAAQAAGNYDLADLPGALAQPAAAARVGKALKQDKVLKGGRSLTSVAKLEAGSALAVFGRPESRWAMAYWRRTGGGATMTELLSYARQLVGMTPSGDLVVCLCGHAGQGSCIPLWAPRPEVSLTVQPNDLVLRFDGIVGA
;
A
#
# COMPACT_ATOMS: atom_id res chain seq x y z
N MET A 1 -14.44 29.76 -12.22
CA MET A 1 -14.24 28.36 -11.78
C MET A 1 -12.79 28.20 -11.40
N THR A 2 -12.50 28.27 -10.10
CA THR A 2 -11.14 28.09 -9.58
C THR A 2 -10.90 26.59 -9.51
N THR A 3 -10.03 26.07 -10.38
CA THR A 3 -9.44 24.74 -10.21
C THR A 3 -8.69 24.74 -8.88
N LYS A 4 -9.36 24.30 -7.81
CA LYS A 4 -8.74 24.00 -6.51
C LYS A 4 -7.58 23.06 -6.84
N GLY A 5 -6.35 23.51 -6.58
CA GLY A 5 -5.16 22.72 -6.82
C GLY A 5 -5.34 21.34 -6.20
N GLU A 6 -5.08 20.31 -6.99
CA GLU A 6 -5.17 18.92 -6.56
C GLU A 6 -4.35 18.75 -5.27
N GLN A 7 -5.03 18.44 -4.17
CA GLN A 7 -4.38 18.36 -2.86
C GLN A 7 -3.53 17.10 -2.84
N VAL A 8 -2.22 17.30 -3.02
CA VAL A 8 -1.23 16.22 -3.03
C VAL A 8 -0.48 16.24 -1.71
N TYR A 9 -0.44 15.11 -1.01
CA TYR A 9 0.35 14.94 0.20
C TYR A 9 1.53 14.01 -0.05
N GLN A 10 2.73 14.49 0.25
CA GLN A 10 3.92 13.66 0.20
C GLN A 10 4.05 12.89 1.51
N VAL A 11 3.77 11.58 1.47
CA VAL A 11 3.93 10.75 2.66
C VAL A 11 5.41 10.56 2.95
N ALA A 12 5.82 10.82 4.20
CA ALA A 12 7.17 10.54 4.66
C ALA A 12 7.44 9.03 4.66
N VAL A 13 8.63 8.61 4.23
CA VAL A 13 9.00 7.18 4.19
C VAL A 13 10.10 6.90 5.21
N GLU A 14 9.76 6.12 6.23
CA GLU A 14 10.62 5.77 7.35
C GLU A 14 11.10 4.31 7.20
N ARG A 15 12.43 4.12 7.10
CA ARG A 15 13.02 2.78 6.97
C ARG A 15 13.33 2.16 8.31
N GLN A 16 12.79 0.98 8.54
CA GLN A 16 13.16 0.14 9.68
C GLN A 16 14.27 -0.86 9.30
N LYS A 17 15.10 -1.20 10.29
CA LYS A 17 16.02 -2.33 10.17
C LYS A 17 15.18 -3.62 10.12
N ALA A 18 15.28 -4.38 9.02
CA ALA A 18 14.66 -5.69 8.94
C ALA A 18 15.43 -6.72 9.78
N ALA A 19 14.69 -7.64 10.41
CA ALA A 19 15.26 -8.80 11.09
C ALA A 19 15.80 -9.87 10.11
N GLN A 20 15.29 -9.92 8.87
CA GLN A 20 15.80 -10.80 7.81
C GLN A 20 15.27 -10.38 6.44
N ALA A 21 16.07 -10.57 5.38
CA ALA A 21 15.63 -10.38 4.00
C ALA A 21 14.72 -11.56 3.62
N ALA A 22 13.41 -11.38 3.69
CA ALA A 22 12.49 -12.27 3.01
C ALA A 22 12.80 -12.17 1.50
N GLY A 23 13.06 -13.30 0.83
CA GLY A 23 13.60 -13.30 -0.53
C GLY A 23 12.76 -12.49 -1.53
N ASN A 24 13.31 -12.22 -2.71
CA ASN A 24 12.65 -11.37 -3.70
C ASN A 24 11.27 -11.92 -4.14
N TYR A 25 10.33 -11.01 -4.39
CA TYR A 25 9.03 -11.23 -5.02
C TYR A 25 8.62 -9.96 -5.79
N ASP A 26 7.71 -10.10 -6.73
CA ASP A 26 7.32 -9.08 -7.72
C ASP A 26 5.81 -8.82 -7.72
N LEU A 27 5.37 -7.83 -8.52
CA LEU A 27 3.93 -7.50 -8.66
C LEU A 27 3.10 -8.70 -9.15
N ALA A 28 3.70 -9.57 -9.99
CA ALA A 28 3.04 -10.78 -10.48
C ALA A 28 2.80 -11.83 -9.39
N ASP A 29 3.48 -11.72 -8.25
CA ASP A 29 3.27 -12.59 -7.09
C ASP A 29 2.12 -12.10 -6.19
N LEU A 30 1.51 -10.96 -6.51
CA LEU A 30 0.34 -10.44 -5.82
C LEU A 30 -0.96 -10.94 -6.46
N PRO A 31 -2.02 -11.23 -5.67
CA PRO A 31 -3.29 -11.70 -6.19
C PRO A 31 -4.17 -10.57 -6.74
N GLY A 32 -4.98 -10.90 -7.77
CA GLY A 32 -6.07 -10.05 -8.24
C GLY A 32 -5.65 -8.61 -8.52
N ALA A 33 -6.42 -7.65 -8.01
CA ALA A 33 -6.18 -6.22 -8.21
C ALA A 33 -4.88 -5.71 -7.54
N LEU A 34 -4.31 -6.40 -6.54
CA LEU A 34 -3.04 -6.00 -5.93
C LEU A 34 -1.87 -6.04 -6.93
N ALA A 35 -1.95 -6.88 -7.96
CA ALA A 35 -0.95 -6.94 -9.04
C ALA A 35 -1.03 -5.74 -10.00
N GLN A 36 -2.08 -4.91 -9.90
CA GLN A 36 -2.34 -3.81 -10.83
C GLN A 36 -2.42 -2.44 -10.14
N PRO A 37 -1.41 -2.03 -9.36
CA PRO A 37 -1.39 -0.70 -8.75
C PRO A 37 -1.25 0.41 -9.80
N ALA A 38 -1.64 1.64 -9.46
CA ALA A 38 -1.38 2.81 -10.29
C ALA A 38 0.13 3.13 -10.32
N ALA A 39 0.78 3.04 -9.16
CA ALA A 39 2.22 3.17 -9.01
C ALA A 39 2.78 2.17 -7.98
N ALA A 40 4.02 1.73 -8.13
CA ALA A 40 4.64 0.75 -7.26
C ALA A 40 6.17 0.86 -7.26
N ALA A 41 6.75 0.62 -6.10
CA ALA A 41 8.19 0.52 -5.92
C ALA A 41 8.54 -0.59 -4.93
N ARG A 42 9.72 -1.18 -5.13
CA ARG A 42 10.36 -2.11 -4.21
C ARG A 42 11.41 -1.37 -3.40
N VAL A 43 11.39 -1.62 -2.10
CA VAL A 43 12.27 -0.99 -1.13
C VAL A 43 13.61 -1.71 -1.13
N GLY A 44 14.69 -1.00 -1.47
CA GLY A 44 16.05 -1.51 -1.38
C GLY A 44 16.61 -1.45 0.04
N LYS A 45 17.79 -2.06 0.26
CA LYS A 45 18.52 -1.91 1.55
C LYS A 45 19.02 -0.47 1.75
N ALA A 46 19.25 0.27 0.67
CA ALA A 46 19.58 1.68 0.64
C ALA A 46 18.71 2.43 -0.38
N LEU A 47 18.57 3.75 -0.25
CA LEU A 47 17.76 4.60 -1.14
C LEU A 47 18.07 4.38 -2.63
N LYS A 48 19.36 4.31 -2.99
CA LYS A 48 19.82 4.08 -4.37
C LYS A 48 19.48 2.69 -4.92
N GLN A 49 19.02 1.77 -4.08
CA GLN A 49 18.64 0.41 -4.45
C GLN A 49 17.12 0.23 -4.53
N ASP A 50 16.35 1.30 -4.28
CA ASP A 50 14.91 1.25 -4.55
C ASP A 50 14.68 1.05 -6.03
N LYS A 51 13.70 0.21 -6.35
CA LYS A 51 13.35 -0.11 -7.73
C LYS A 51 11.90 0.26 -7.98
N VAL A 52 11.67 1.26 -8.84
CA VAL A 52 10.32 1.53 -9.35
C VAL A 52 9.90 0.35 -10.24
N LEU A 53 8.71 -0.18 -10.00
CA LEU A 53 8.16 -1.33 -10.71
C LEU A 53 7.10 -0.93 -11.73
N LYS A 54 6.33 0.12 -11.41
CA LYS A 54 5.26 0.64 -12.26
C LYS A 54 4.96 2.06 -11.81
N GLY A 55 4.76 3.01 -12.72
CA GLY A 55 4.34 4.38 -12.36
C GLY A 55 5.35 5.17 -11.49
N GLY A 56 5.47 6.46 -11.74
CA GLY A 56 6.41 7.32 -11.00
C GLY A 56 7.88 7.17 -11.42
N ARG A 57 8.74 7.95 -10.75
CA ARG A 57 10.19 8.09 -11.04
C ARG A 57 11.08 7.66 -9.87
N SER A 58 10.51 7.53 -8.67
CA SER A 58 11.20 7.15 -7.43
C SER A 58 10.20 6.62 -6.40
N LEU A 59 10.68 5.98 -5.32
CA LEU A 59 9.84 5.59 -4.19
C LEU A 59 9.06 6.78 -3.61
N THR A 60 9.72 7.93 -3.48
CA THR A 60 9.08 9.17 -3.03
C THR A 60 7.92 9.58 -3.93
N SER A 61 8.07 9.46 -5.26
CA SER A 61 6.99 9.75 -6.20
C SER A 61 5.83 8.75 -6.13
N VAL A 62 6.12 7.48 -5.81
CA VAL A 62 5.08 6.47 -5.56
C VAL A 62 4.33 6.81 -4.28
N ALA A 63 5.03 7.27 -3.24
CA ALA A 63 4.46 7.66 -1.94
C ALA A 63 3.70 9.00 -1.93
N LYS A 64 3.32 9.53 -3.10
CA LYS A 64 2.44 10.71 -3.19
C LYS A 64 0.98 10.27 -3.13
N LEU A 65 0.27 10.74 -2.11
CA LEU A 65 -1.17 10.59 -2.00
C LEU A 65 -1.86 11.76 -2.70
N GLU A 66 -2.79 11.40 -3.57
CA GLU A 66 -3.80 12.28 -4.15
C GLU A 66 -5.17 11.95 -3.53
N ALA A 67 -6.15 12.84 -3.68
CA ALA A 67 -7.49 12.64 -3.13
C ALA A 67 -8.11 11.31 -3.63
N GLY A 68 -8.61 10.49 -2.70
CA GLY A 68 -9.17 9.16 -2.99
C GLY A 68 -8.13 8.04 -3.19
N SER A 69 -6.84 8.34 -3.15
CA SER A 69 -5.78 7.33 -3.29
C SER A 69 -5.39 6.70 -1.95
N ALA A 70 -4.80 5.50 -2.00
CA ALA A 70 -4.15 4.88 -0.86
C ALA A 70 -2.84 4.19 -1.22
N LEU A 71 -1.96 4.10 -0.23
CA LEU A 71 -0.68 3.41 -0.25
C LEU A 71 -0.77 2.17 0.63
N ALA A 72 -0.45 1.02 0.07
CA ALA A 72 -0.36 -0.25 0.77
C ALA A 72 1.09 -0.74 0.79
N VAL A 73 1.56 -1.18 1.96
CA VAL A 73 2.87 -1.80 2.14
C VAL A 73 2.69 -3.30 2.33
N PHE A 74 3.26 -4.07 1.42
CA PHE A 74 3.35 -5.52 1.53
C PHE A 74 4.80 -5.91 1.74
N GLY A 75 5.04 -6.87 2.63
CA GLY A 75 6.22 -7.72 2.55
C GLY A 75 5.88 -9.07 1.95
N ARG A 76 6.87 -9.95 1.90
CA ARG A 76 6.68 -11.32 1.40
C ARG A 76 5.68 -12.13 2.23
N PRO A 77 5.69 -12.11 3.58
CA PRO A 77 4.66 -12.81 4.37
C PRO A 77 3.25 -12.34 4.02
N GLU A 78 3.05 -11.02 3.97
CA GLU A 78 1.77 -10.40 3.65
C GLU A 78 1.28 -10.79 2.25
N SER A 79 2.17 -10.78 1.25
CA SER A 79 1.87 -11.25 -0.11
C SER A 79 1.44 -12.73 -0.13
N ARG A 80 2.13 -13.61 0.62
CA ARG A 80 1.77 -15.02 0.71
C ARG A 80 0.41 -15.23 1.37
N TRP A 81 0.09 -14.48 2.42
CA TRP A 81 -1.20 -14.57 3.08
C TRP A 81 -2.35 -14.10 2.18
N ALA A 82 -2.17 -12.98 1.48
CA ALA A 82 -3.12 -12.49 0.49
C ALA A 82 -3.35 -13.50 -0.63
N MET A 83 -2.28 -14.07 -1.19
CA MET A 83 -2.35 -15.09 -2.24
C MET A 83 -3.07 -16.37 -1.76
N ALA A 84 -2.78 -16.83 -0.53
CA ALA A 84 -3.46 -17.98 0.03
C ALA A 84 -4.97 -17.73 0.22
N TYR A 85 -5.35 -16.54 0.67
CA TYR A 85 -6.75 -16.15 0.80
C TYR A 85 -7.46 -16.06 -0.56
N TRP A 86 -6.83 -15.44 -1.56
CA TRP A 86 -7.36 -15.36 -2.92
C TRP A 86 -7.61 -16.74 -3.53
N ARG A 87 -6.71 -17.71 -3.30
CA ARG A 87 -6.92 -19.10 -3.74
C ARG A 87 -8.09 -19.78 -3.00
N ARG A 88 -8.22 -19.58 -1.69
CA ARG A 88 -9.33 -20.15 -0.90
C ARG A 88 -10.70 -19.62 -1.33
N THR A 89 -10.77 -18.39 -1.80
CA THR A 89 -12.00 -17.76 -2.31
C THR A 89 -12.26 -18.06 -3.79
N GLY A 90 -11.51 -18.98 -4.41
CA GLY A 90 -11.66 -19.31 -5.83
C GLY A 90 -11.31 -18.14 -6.77
N GLY A 91 -10.48 -17.20 -6.31
CA GLY A 91 -10.13 -15.99 -7.02
C GLY A 91 -11.11 -14.82 -6.84
N GLY A 92 -12.14 -14.98 -6.01
CA GLY A 92 -13.21 -14.00 -5.80
C GLY A 92 -12.95 -12.94 -4.72
N ALA A 93 -11.78 -12.94 -4.07
CA ALA A 93 -11.47 -11.94 -3.04
C ALA A 93 -11.52 -10.51 -3.60
N THR A 94 -12.24 -9.65 -2.90
CA THR A 94 -12.37 -8.22 -3.19
C THR A 94 -11.07 -7.47 -2.91
N MET A 95 -10.91 -6.29 -3.51
CA MET A 95 -9.76 -5.42 -3.25
C MET A 95 -9.61 -5.09 -1.76
N THR A 96 -10.73 -4.80 -1.08
CA THR A 96 -10.76 -4.53 0.36
C THR A 96 -10.22 -5.69 1.19
N GLU A 97 -10.65 -6.92 0.90
CA GLU A 97 -10.17 -8.11 1.60
C GLU A 97 -8.67 -8.34 1.35
N LEU A 98 -8.20 -8.10 0.12
CA LEU A 98 -6.78 -8.22 -0.22
C LEU A 98 -5.92 -7.15 0.47
N LEU A 99 -6.39 -5.90 0.52
CA LEU A 99 -5.72 -4.79 1.20
C LEU A 99 -5.61 -5.00 2.70
N SER A 100 -6.51 -5.77 3.32
CA SER A 100 -6.45 -6.06 4.75
C SER A 100 -5.20 -6.83 5.18
N TYR A 101 -4.51 -7.48 4.24
CA TYR A 101 -3.24 -8.15 4.47
C TYR A 101 -2.03 -7.21 4.44
N ALA A 102 -2.20 -5.95 4.02
CA ALA A 102 -1.12 -4.99 4.02
C ALA A 102 -0.59 -4.77 5.45
N ARG A 103 0.72 -4.67 5.59
CA ARG A 103 1.35 -4.31 6.87
C ARG A 103 0.95 -2.92 7.33
N GLN A 104 0.84 -2.03 6.36
CA GLN A 104 0.37 -0.67 6.56
C GLN A 104 -0.45 -0.26 5.35
N LEU A 105 -1.56 0.42 5.62
CA LEU A 105 -2.41 1.02 4.61
C LEU A 105 -2.72 2.45 5.06
N VAL A 106 -2.29 3.43 4.26
CA VAL A 106 -2.53 4.86 4.50
C VAL A 106 -3.23 5.43 3.28
N GLY A 107 -4.14 6.37 3.45
CA GLY A 107 -4.93 6.91 2.37
C GLY A 107 -5.23 8.39 2.55
N MET A 108 -5.84 8.95 1.52
CA MET A 108 -6.41 10.29 1.53
C MET A 108 -7.85 10.19 1.05
N THR A 109 -8.78 10.75 1.83
CA THR A 109 -10.20 10.82 1.46
C THR A 109 -10.39 11.74 0.24
N PRO A 110 -11.56 11.70 -0.43
CA PRO A 110 -11.88 12.67 -1.48
C PRO A 110 -11.88 14.14 -1.01
N SER A 111 -12.10 14.39 0.29
CA SER A 111 -12.00 15.71 0.91
C SER A 111 -10.56 16.19 1.16
N GLY A 112 -9.57 15.31 1.00
CA GLY A 112 -8.15 15.61 1.25
C GLY A 112 -7.67 15.27 2.67
N ASP A 113 -8.50 14.61 3.47
CA ASP A 113 -8.15 14.22 4.84
C ASP A 113 -7.29 12.95 4.83
N LEU A 114 -6.21 12.94 5.60
CA LEU A 114 -5.35 11.77 5.72
C LEU A 114 -5.98 10.74 6.65
N VAL A 115 -5.91 9.48 6.24
CA VAL A 115 -6.47 8.35 6.98
C VAL A 115 -5.48 7.19 7.03
N VAL A 116 -5.59 6.37 8.08
CA VAL A 116 -4.88 5.10 8.19
C VAL A 116 -5.89 3.98 8.35
N CYS A 117 -5.61 2.81 7.77
CA CYS A 117 -6.37 1.61 8.10
C CYS A 117 -5.92 1.08 9.45
N LEU A 118 -6.88 0.93 10.36
CA LEU A 118 -6.74 0.03 11.49
C LEU A 118 -7.15 -1.37 11.03
N CYS A 119 -6.20 -2.08 10.42
CA CYS A 119 -6.40 -3.44 9.94
C CYS A 119 -6.07 -4.43 11.09
N GLY A 120 -6.93 -5.43 11.32
CA GLY A 120 -6.67 -6.51 12.27
C GLY A 120 -5.54 -7.43 11.80
N HIS A 121 -5.05 -8.33 12.67
CA HIS A 121 -3.97 -9.24 12.30
C HIS A 121 -4.40 -10.17 11.14
N ALA A 122 -3.50 -10.35 10.16
CA ALA A 122 -3.72 -11.22 9.02
C ALA A 122 -4.21 -12.61 9.47
N GLY A 123 -5.38 -13.03 8.99
CA GLY A 123 -5.96 -14.35 9.30
C GLY A 123 -6.96 -14.40 10.46
N GLN A 124 -7.32 -13.27 11.08
CA GLN A 124 -8.33 -13.23 12.15
C GLN A 124 -9.77 -12.92 11.70
N GLY A 125 -10.08 -13.06 10.40
CA GLY A 125 -11.42 -12.87 9.85
C GLY A 125 -11.56 -11.59 9.03
N SER A 126 -12.81 -11.19 8.78
CA SER A 126 -13.15 -10.04 7.94
C SER A 126 -12.58 -8.74 8.52
N CYS A 127 -11.41 -8.33 8.03
CA CYS A 127 -10.85 -7.03 8.33
C CYS A 127 -11.51 -6.00 7.43
N ILE A 128 -12.40 -5.19 8.01
CA ILE A 128 -12.92 -4.00 7.36
C ILE A 128 -11.86 -2.90 7.56
N PRO A 129 -11.36 -2.24 6.50
CA PRO A 129 -10.48 -1.11 6.68
C PRO A 129 -11.21 -0.01 7.44
N LEU A 130 -10.91 0.12 8.73
CA LEU A 130 -11.40 1.25 9.51
C LEU A 130 -10.45 2.41 9.25
N TRP A 131 -10.90 3.33 8.38
CA TRP A 131 -10.18 4.56 8.09
C TRP A 131 -10.27 5.49 9.28
N ALA A 132 -9.20 5.58 10.05
CA ALA A 132 -9.07 6.51 11.16
C ALA A 132 -8.39 7.79 10.65
N PRO A 133 -8.98 8.98 10.86
CA PRO A 133 -8.35 10.24 10.53
C PRO A 133 -7.02 10.43 11.26
N ARG A 134 -6.04 11.00 10.58
CA ARG A 134 -4.74 11.36 11.15
C ARG A 134 -4.32 12.73 10.63
N PRO A 135 -3.75 13.60 11.48
CA PRO A 135 -3.24 14.89 11.02
C PRO A 135 -2.01 14.72 10.13
N GLU A 136 -1.21 13.68 10.41
CA GLU A 136 0.01 13.33 9.69
C GLU A 136 0.17 11.81 9.64
N VAL A 137 0.78 11.31 8.57
CA VAL A 137 1.07 9.89 8.36
C VAL A 137 2.47 9.71 7.79
N SER A 138 3.12 8.62 8.18
CA SER A 138 4.36 8.15 7.56
C SER A 138 4.23 6.69 7.15
N LEU A 139 4.92 6.30 6.08
CA LEU A 139 5.07 4.94 5.61
C LEU A 139 6.27 4.30 6.28
N THR A 140 6.02 3.29 7.10
CA THR A 140 7.06 2.45 7.67
C THR A 140 7.37 1.32 6.70
N VAL A 141 8.61 1.27 6.21
CA VAL A 141 9.04 0.29 5.20
C VAL A 141 10.27 -0.46 5.63
N GLN A 142 10.40 -1.69 5.15
CA GLN A 142 11.51 -2.60 5.35
C GLN A 142 12.10 -3.01 3.99
N PRO A 143 13.40 -3.36 3.93
CA PRO A 143 13.98 -3.91 2.71
C PRO A 143 13.15 -5.06 2.13
N ASN A 144 13.00 -5.06 0.80
CA ASN A 144 12.16 -5.95 0.00
C ASN A 144 10.64 -5.75 0.11
N ASP A 145 10.15 -4.78 0.89
CA ASP A 145 8.73 -4.43 0.81
C ASP A 145 8.37 -3.90 -0.58
N LEU A 146 7.13 -4.15 -0.98
CA LEU A 146 6.46 -3.46 -2.07
C LEU A 146 5.58 -2.35 -1.50
N VAL A 147 5.83 -1.12 -1.94
CA VAL A 147 4.95 0.02 -1.73
C VAL A 147 4.10 0.17 -2.99
N LEU A 148 2.78 0.08 -2.80
CA LEU A 148 1.78 0.07 -3.87
C LEU A 148 0.85 1.26 -3.69
N ARG A 149 0.66 2.08 -4.72
CA ARG A 149 -0.35 3.14 -4.77
C ARG A 149 -1.52 2.71 -5.62
N PHE A 150 -2.73 2.88 -5.09
CA PHE A 150 -3.98 2.69 -5.81
C PHE A 150 -4.78 3.97 -5.77
N ASP A 151 -5.41 4.31 -6.89
CA ASP A 151 -6.21 5.53 -7.02
C ASP A 151 -7.70 5.14 -6.93
N GLY A 152 -8.52 5.99 -6.31
CA GLY A 152 -9.97 5.80 -6.21
C GLY A 152 -10.45 4.70 -5.26
N ILE A 153 -9.64 4.26 -4.30
CA ILE A 153 -9.99 3.18 -3.37
C ILE A 153 -10.44 3.67 -1.99
N VAL A 154 -10.15 4.92 -1.63
CA VAL A 154 -10.64 5.53 -0.38
C VAL A 154 -11.99 6.19 -0.67
N GLY A 155 -13.07 5.51 -0.25
CA GLY A 155 -14.43 6.06 -0.32
C GLY A 155 -14.70 7.12 0.75
N ALA A 156 -15.77 7.89 0.55
CA ALA A 156 -16.35 8.77 1.57
C ALA A 156 -17.07 7.96 2.66
#